data_AF-A0A9D2QYB6-F1
#
_entry.id   AF-A0A9D2QYB6-F1
#
_cell.length_a   1.000
_cell.length_b   1.000
_cell.length_c   1.000
_cell.angle_alpha   90.00
_cell.angle_beta   90.00
_cell.angle_gamma   90.00
#
_symmetry.space_group_name_H-M   'P 1'
#
loop_
_entity.id
_entity.type
_entity.pdbx_description
1 polymer ?
#
loop_
_entity_poly.entity_id
_entity_poly.type
_entity_poly.pdbx_seq_one_letter_code
_entity_poly.pdbx_strand_id
1 'polypeptide(L)'
;MRLFRIRLREIIKINLLPAFVIGAGLAVLLFASGGTDNPINYAVLVVSVLCMSVFFSVHYLMIYYLLQPYTAGAEMKSGTYRIVMIVTYFVCYLMMRVQMPTLIFGLMTIVFCVAYSVIACVLVYRLAPKTFKLRL
;
A
#
# COMPACT_ATOMS: atom_id res chain seq x y z
N MET A 1 -16.56 10.02 8.39
CA MET A 1 -15.25 10.48 7.87
C MET A 1 -14.13 10.55 8.92
N ARG A 2 -14.38 11.01 10.17
CA ARG A 2 -13.33 11.10 11.22
C ARG A 2 -12.72 9.74 11.57
N LEU A 3 -13.57 8.70 11.68
CA LEU A 3 -13.13 7.32 11.98
C LEU A 3 -12.20 6.73 10.89
N PHE A 4 -12.50 6.97 9.61
CA PHE A 4 -11.65 6.52 8.50
C PHE A 4 -10.25 7.13 8.58
N ARG A 5 -10.13 8.44 8.82
CA ARG A 5 -8.83 9.12 8.97
C ARG A 5 -8.04 8.61 10.17
N ILE A 6 -8.72 8.29 11.28
CA ILE A 6 -8.09 7.72 12.47
C ILE A 6 -7.52 6.34 12.16
N ARG A 7 -8.36 5.43 11.63
CA ARG A 7 -7.91 4.08 11.25
C ARG A 7 -6.81 4.08 10.20
N LEU A 8 -6.89 4.99 9.23
CA LEU A 8 -5.85 5.13 8.22
C LEU A 8 -4.51 5.52 8.84
N ARG A 9 -4.50 6.52 9.73
CA ARG A 9 -3.29 6.94 10.43
C ARG A 9 -2.73 5.83 11.32
N GLU A 10 -3.58 5.08 12.01
CA GLU A 10 -3.16 3.96 12.86
C GLU A 10 -2.54 2.83 12.04
N ILE A 11 -3.20 2.37 10.98
CA ILE A 11 -2.67 1.29 10.13
C ILE A 11 -1.36 1.72 9.46
N ILE A 12 -1.29 2.94 8.95
CA ILE A 12 -0.03 3.47 8.40
C ILE A 12 1.06 3.44 9.48
N LYS A 13 0.79 3.94 10.69
CA LYS A 13 1.79 3.96 11.77
C LYS A 13 2.27 2.55 12.13
N ILE A 14 1.36 1.58 12.20
CA ILE A 14 1.69 0.18 12.52
C ILE A 14 2.52 -0.46 11.40
N ASN A 15 2.16 -0.24 10.13
CA ASN A 15 2.85 -0.81 8.97
C ASN A 15 4.14 -0.07 8.59
N LEU A 16 4.33 1.16 9.06
CA LEU A 16 5.53 1.95 8.77
C LEU A 16 6.76 1.38 9.50
N LEU A 17 6.58 0.87 10.72
CA LEU A 17 7.66 0.28 11.52
C LEU A 17 8.30 -0.94 10.84
N PRO A 18 7.55 -2.01 10.48
CA PRO A 18 8.13 -3.15 9.76
C PRO A 18 8.66 -2.74 8.37
N ALA A 19 8.00 -1.81 7.69
CA ALA A 19 8.48 -1.32 6.40
C ALA A 19 9.83 -0.59 6.52
N PHE A 20 10.04 0.19 7.57
CA PHE A 20 11.32 0.82 7.84
C PHE A 20 12.41 -0.21 8.12
N VAL A 21 12.13 -1.23 8.94
CA VAL A 21 13.07 -2.32 9.22
C VAL A 21 13.45 -3.06 7.94
N ILE A 22 12.48 -3.38 7.08
CA ILE A 22 12.72 -4.02 5.78
C ILE A 22 13.54 -3.11 4.86
N GLY A 23 13.17 -1.83 4.73
CA GLY A 23 13.87 -0.87 3.88
C GLY A 23 15.32 -0.66 4.32
N ALA A 24 15.55 -0.47 5.62
CA ALA A 24 16.89 -0.33 6.18
C ALA A 24 17.71 -1.61 6.02
N GLY A 25 17.11 -2.78 6.28
CA GLY A 25 17.77 -4.08 6.09
C GLY A 25 18.20 -4.30 4.64
N LEU A 26 17.32 -3.98 3.67
CA LEU A 26 17.66 -4.05 2.24
C LEU A 26 18.76 -3.07 1.85
N ALA A 27 18.76 -1.84 2.40
CA ALA A 27 19.82 -0.88 2.15
C ALA A 27 21.18 -1.36 2.70
N VAL A 28 21.20 -1.96 3.91
CA VAL A 28 22.40 -2.56 4.48
C VAL A 28 22.90 -3.73 3.64
N LEU A 29 22.00 -4.61 3.18
CA LEU A 29 22.36 -5.73 2.31
C LEU A 29 22.96 -5.25 0.99
N LEU A 30 22.38 -4.20 0.38
CA LEU A 30 22.91 -3.59 -0.83
C LEU A 30 24.30 -2.98 -0.62
N PHE A 31 24.56 -2.43 0.57
CA PHE A 31 25.85 -1.84 0.92
C PHE A 31 26.90 -2.94 1.12
N ALA A 32 26.54 -3.98 1.88
CA ALA A 32 27.41 -5.11 2.14
C ALA A 32 27.76 -5.91 0.87
N SER A 33 26.86 -5.96 -0.11
CA SER A 33 27.11 -6.62 -1.39
C SER A 33 27.90 -5.76 -2.40
N GLY A 34 28.15 -4.48 -2.09
CA GLY A 34 28.77 -3.55 -3.03
C GLY A 34 27.90 -3.24 -4.26
N GLY A 35 26.58 -3.35 -4.14
CA GLY A 35 25.67 -3.32 -5.28
C GLY A 35 25.49 -1.95 -5.95
N THR A 36 25.93 -0.85 -5.32
CA THR A 36 25.90 0.50 -5.91
C THR A 36 26.88 1.45 -5.23
N ASP A 37 27.64 2.21 -6.05
CA ASP A 37 28.52 3.27 -5.56
C ASP A 37 27.77 4.56 -5.23
N ASN A 38 26.56 4.74 -5.79
CA ASN A 38 25.78 5.95 -5.59
C ASN A 38 25.00 5.93 -4.26
N PRO A 39 25.29 6.84 -3.31
CA PRO A 39 24.61 6.91 -2.00
C PRO A 39 23.10 7.17 -2.10
N ILE A 40 22.64 7.80 -3.19
CA ILE A 40 21.23 8.16 -3.41
C ILE A 40 20.37 6.90 -3.55
N ASN A 41 20.91 5.83 -4.13
CA ASN A 41 20.15 4.60 -4.37
C ASN A 41 19.69 3.93 -3.06
N TYR A 42 20.48 4.04 -1.99
CA TYR A 42 20.10 3.54 -0.67
C TYR A 42 18.91 4.30 -0.09
N ALA A 43 18.96 5.64 -0.15
CA ALA A 43 17.88 6.48 0.32
C ALA A 43 16.59 6.24 -0.49
N VAL A 44 16.72 6.16 -1.83
CA VAL A 44 15.59 5.88 -2.72
C VAL A 44 14.95 4.53 -2.41
N LEU A 45 15.76 3.50 -2.13
CA LEU A 45 15.25 2.19 -1.78
C LEU A 45 14.44 2.22 -0.48
N VAL A 46 14.95 2.85 0.58
CA VAL A 46 14.23 2.99 1.86
C VAL A 46 12.93 3.75 1.67
N VAL A 47 12.97 4.90 0.98
CA VAL A 47 11.78 5.73 0.73
C VAL A 47 10.74 4.97 -0.09
N SER A 48 11.15 4.22 -1.10
CA SER A 48 10.23 3.45 -1.95
C SER A 48 9.48 2.38 -1.16
N VAL A 49 10.16 1.68 -0.25
CA VAL A 49 9.54 0.67 0.63
C VAL A 49 8.52 1.30 1.58
N LEU A 50 8.83 2.47 2.15
CA LEU A 50 7.90 3.22 3.00
C LEU A 50 6.67 3.68 2.21
N CYS A 51 6.87 4.21 1.00
CA CYS A 51 5.77 4.62 0.11
C CYS A 51 4.87 3.42 -0.23
N MET A 52 5.46 2.27 -0.57
CA MET A 52 4.70 1.06 -0.89
C MET A 52 3.87 0.57 0.30
N SER A 53 4.42 0.62 1.52
CA SER A 53 3.71 0.29 2.76
C SER A 53 2.48 1.19 2.99
N VAL A 54 2.65 2.50 2.75
CA VAL A 54 1.55 3.47 2.84
C VAL A 54 0.49 3.19 1.77
N PHE A 55 0.90 2.92 0.53
CA PHE A 55 -0.01 2.58 -0.57
C PHE A 55 -0.86 1.36 -0.25
N PHE A 56 -0.24 0.25 0.18
CA PHE A 56 -1.01 -0.95 0.55
C PHE A 56 -1.95 -0.67 1.71
N SER A 57 -1.50 0.07 2.73
CA SER A 57 -2.35 0.45 3.87
C SER A 57 -3.60 1.22 3.43
N VAL A 58 -3.46 2.19 2.51
CA VAL A 58 -4.57 2.95 1.94
C VAL A 58 -5.47 2.06 1.08
N HIS A 59 -4.88 1.23 0.21
CA HIS A 59 -5.60 0.34 -0.70
C HIS A 59 -6.49 -0.64 0.06
N TYR A 60 -5.93 -1.33 1.07
CA TYR A 60 -6.68 -2.26 1.92
C TYR A 60 -7.83 -1.56 2.66
N LEU A 61 -7.57 -0.40 3.26
CA LEU A 61 -8.59 0.32 3.99
C LEU A 61 -9.71 0.82 3.06
N MET A 62 -9.35 1.30 1.87
CA MET A 62 -10.33 1.74 0.86
C MET A 62 -11.27 0.59 0.48
N ILE A 63 -10.71 -0.57 0.15
CA ILE A 63 -11.52 -1.75 -0.22
C ILE A 63 -12.39 -2.19 0.96
N TYR A 64 -11.84 -2.22 2.18
CA TYR A 64 -12.58 -2.57 3.38
C TYR A 64 -13.80 -1.67 3.58
N TYR A 65 -13.65 -0.36 3.41
CA TYR A 65 -14.74 0.61 3.57
C TYR A 65 -15.74 0.61 2.41
N LEU A 66 -15.31 0.29 1.18
CA LEU A 66 -16.22 0.23 0.02
C LEU A 66 -17.02 -1.06 -0.04
N LEU A 67 -16.39 -2.21 0.23
CA LEU A 67 -16.98 -3.54 -0.02
C LEU A 67 -17.45 -4.26 1.25
N GLN A 68 -17.06 -3.79 2.43
CA GLN A 68 -17.36 -4.37 3.75
C GLN A 68 -17.41 -5.93 3.72
N PRO A 69 -16.27 -6.60 3.49
CA PRO A 69 -16.24 -8.02 3.18
C PRO A 69 -16.56 -8.95 4.36
N TYR A 70 -16.44 -8.45 5.59
CA TYR A 70 -16.61 -9.21 6.83
C TYR A 70 -18.00 -9.02 7.43
N THR A 71 -18.65 -10.12 7.81
CA THR A 71 -19.88 -10.11 8.61
C THR A 71 -19.58 -10.00 10.11
N ALA A 72 -20.61 -9.88 10.96
CA ALA A 72 -20.46 -9.84 12.42
C ALA A 72 -19.72 -11.07 13.01
N GLY A 73 -19.74 -12.21 12.31
CA GLY A 73 -19.01 -13.43 12.65
C GLY A 73 -17.58 -13.52 12.09
N ALA A 74 -17.03 -12.42 11.57
CA ALA A 74 -15.73 -12.36 10.88
C ALA A 74 -15.60 -13.28 9.64
N GLU A 75 -16.71 -13.80 9.11
CA GLU A 75 -16.70 -14.59 7.88
C GLU A 75 -16.61 -13.68 6.65
N MET A 76 -15.68 -14.00 5.74
CA MET A 76 -15.57 -13.32 4.45
C MET A 76 -16.63 -13.82 3.47
N LYS A 77 -17.68 -13.03 3.21
CA LYS A 77 -18.72 -13.38 2.21
C LYS A 77 -18.57 -12.67 0.86
N SER A 78 -17.82 -11.57 0.78
CA SER A 78 -17.77 -10.75 -0.44
C SER A 78 -16.85 -11.36 -1.51
N GLY A 79 -17.45 -11.99 -2.53
CA GLY A 79 -16.70 -12.48 -3.70
C GLY A 79 -15.98 -11.38 -4.47
N THR A 80 -16.56 -10.17 -4.51
CA THR A 80 -15.93 -8.98 -5.10
C THR A 80 -14.63 -8.60 -4.38
N TYR A 81 -14.58 -8.71 -3.05
CA TYR A 81 -13.34 -8.48 -2.30
C TYR A 81 -12.24 -9.46 -2.70
N ARG A 82 -12.60 -10.75 -2.82
CA ARG A 82 -11.66 -11.80 -3.22
C ARG A 82 -11.10 -11.55 -4.63
N ILE A 83 -11.93 -11.13 -5.58
CA ILE A 83 -11.50 -10.81 -6.94
C ILE A 83 -10.52 -9.63 -6.93
N VAL A 84 -10.85 -8.54 -6.24
CA VAL A 84 -9.96 -7.37 -6.15
C VAL A 84 -8.61 -7.75 -5.55
N MET A 85 -8.62 -8.53 -4.47
CA MET A 85 -7.41 -9.04 -3.84
C MET A 85 -6.55 -9.87 -4.81
N ILE A 86 -7.14 -10.81 -5.53
CA ILE A 86 -6.44 -11.64 -6.53
C ILE A 86 -5.81 -10.76 -7.61
N VAL A 87 -6.56 -9.78 -8.13
CA VAL A 87 -6.07 -8.85 -9.16
C VAL A 87 -4.89 -8.04 -8.63
N THR A 88 -4.98 -7.49 -7.41
CA THR A 88 -3.88 -6.72 -6.82
C THR A 88 -2.63 -7.57 -6.68
N TYR A 89 -2.73 -8.79 -6.16
CA TYR A 89 -1.59 -9.70 -6.04
C TYR A 89 -1.01 -10.10 -7.40
N PHE A 90 -1.86 -10.34 -8.39
CA PHE A 90 -1.43 -10.66 -9.75
C PHE A 90 -0.63 -9.51 -10.38
N VAL A 91 -1.08 -8.27 -10.22
CA VAL A 91 -0.34 -7.08 -10.68
C VAL A 91 1.02 -6.98 -9.98
N CYS A 92 1.06 -7.19 -8.66
CA CYS A 92 2.32 -7.16 -7.92
C CYS A 92 3.30 -8.24 -8.39
N TYR A 93 2.80 -9.43 -8.71
CA TYR A 93 3.59 -10.52 -9.28
C TYR A 93 4.21 -10.14 -10.64
N LEU A 94 3.42 -9.49 -11.51
CA LEU A 94 3.94 -9.00 -12.79
C LEU A 94 5.01 -7.92 -12.58
N MET A 95 4.78 -6.98 -11.66
CA MET A 95 5.76 -5.92 -11.35
C MET A 95 7.09 -6.47 -10.83
N MET A 96 7.08 -7.59 -10.10
CA MET A 96 8.30 -8.23 -9.61
C MET A 96 9.25 -8.68 -10.74
N ARG A 97 8.73 -8.96 -11.94
CA ARG A 97 9.56 -9.33 -13.11
C ARG A 97 10.16 -8.13 -13.83
N VAL A 98 9.70 -6.91 -13.52
CA VAL A 98 10.13 -5.72 -14.24
C VAL A 98 11.43 -5.20 -13.65
N GLN A 99 12.51 -5.28 -14.43
CA GLN A 99 13.81 -4.72 -14.07
C GLN A 99 13.88 -3.26 -14.51
N MET A 100 14.10 -2.35 -13.57
CA MET A 100 14.24 -0.92 -13.82
C MET A 100 15.37 -0.31 -12.98
N PRO A 101 16.00 0.77 -13.45
CA PRO A 101 16.95 1.54 -12.64
C PRO A 101 16.31 2.04 -11.34
N THR A 102 17.05 1.97 -10.23
CA THR A 102 16.55 2.28 -8.88
C THR A 102 15.92 3.67 -8.77
N LEU A 103 16.50 4.68 -9.43
CA LEU A 103 15.98 6.05 -9.44
C LEU A 103 14.62 6.14 -10.13
N ILE A 104 14.47 5.50 -11.29
CA ILE A 104 13.22 5.49 -12.06
C ILE A 104 12.15 4.74 -11.27
N PHE A 105 12.51 3.59 -10.70
CA PHE A 105 11.62 2.82 -9.83
C PHE A 105 11.13 3.66 -8.65
N GLY A 106 12.03 4.34 -7.94
CA GLY A 106 11.66 5.14 -6.79
C GLY A 106 10.79 6.34 -7.13
N LEU A 107 11.13 7.08 -8.19
CA LEU A 107 10.33 8.20 -8.66
C LEU A 107 8.91 7.75 -9.02
N MET A 108 8.80 6.69 -9.83
CA MET A 108 7.51 6.12 -10.24
C MET A 108 6.70 5.64 -9.05
N THR A 109 7.34 4.95 -8.09
CA THR A 109 6.69 4.47 -6.87
C THR A 109 6.14 5.62 -6.04
N ILE A 110 6.92 6.69 -5.83
CA ILE A 110 6.47 7.86 -5.07
C ILE A 110 5.29 8.54 -5.77
N VAL A 111 5.41 8.82 -7.07
CA VAL A 111 4.35 9.47 -7.86
C VAL A 111 3.07 8.63 -7.82
N PHE A 112 3.18 7.33 -8.04
CA PHE A 112 2.05 6.40 -8.01
C PHE A 112 1.40 6.35 -6.62
N CYS A 113 2.20 6.22 -5.56
CA CYS A 113 1.68 6.16 -4.19
C CYS A 113 0.92 7.44 -3.82
N VAL A 114 1.46 8.62 -4.16
CA VAL A 114 0.81 9.91 -3.90
C VAL A 114 -0.47 10.04 -4.70
N ALA A 115 -0.41 9.83 -6.02
CA ALA A 115 -1.57 9.94 -6.90
C ALA A 115 -2.69 8.98 -6.48
N TYR A 116 -2.35 7.71 -6.23
CA TYR A 116 -3.30 6.71 -5.79
C TYR A 116 -3.90 7.04 -4.42
N SER A 117 -3.10 7.50 -3.46
CA SER A 117 -3.60 7.87 -2.12
C SER A 117 -4.61 9.00 -2.19
N VAL A 118 -4.36 10.01 -3.03
CA VAL A 118 -5.29 11.11 -3.30
C VAL A 118 -6.59 10.58 -3.92
N ILE A 119 -6.49 9.77 -4.99
CA ILE A 119 -7.66 9.19 -5.66
C ILE A 119 -8.47 8.33 -4.68
N ALA A 120 -7.82 7.46 -3.91
CA ALA A 120 -8.46 6.58 -2.94
C ALA A 120 -9.18 7.39 -1.85
N CYS A 121 -8.57 8.47 -1.35
CA CYS A 121 -9.25 9.36 -0.41
C CYS A 121 -10.51 9.96 -1.04
N VAL A 122 -10.40 10.56 -2.23
CA VAL A 122 -11.56 11.14 -2.94
C VAL A 122 -12.65 10.11 -3.18
N LEU A 123 -12.27 8.89 -3.59
CA LEU A 123 -13.18 7.78 -3.87
C LEU A 123 -13.94 7.36 -2.60
N VAL A 124 -13.24 7.22 -1.48
CA VAL A 124 -13.87 6.94 -0.17
C VAL A 124 -14.80 8.08 0.23
N TYR A 125 -14.40 9.35 0.09
CA TYR A 125 -15.26 10.48 0.43
C TYR A 125 -16.55 10.52 -0.39
N ARG A 126 -16.50 10.15 -1.69
CA ARG A 126 -17.67 10.14 -2.58
C ARG A 126 -18.56 8.90 -2.47
N LEU A 127 -17.96 7.71 -2.34
CA LEU A 127 -18.69 6.44 -2.41
C LEU A 127 -19.07 5.90 -1.03
N ALA A 128 -18.27 6.14 0.02
CA ALA A 128 -18.60 5.68 1.38
C ALA A 128 -20.00 6.11 1.85
N PRO A 129 -20.52 7.33 1.64
CA PRO A 129 -21.88 7.65 2.07
C PRO A 129 -22.98 6.88 1.30
N LYS A 130 -22.69 6.33 0.11
CA LYS A 130 -23.66 5.60 -0.71
C LYS A 130 -23.58 4.08 -0.54
N THR A 131 -22.42 3.52 -0.15
CA THR A 131 -22.21 2.06 -0.03
C THR A 131 -22.18 1.56 1.42
N PHE A 132 -22.13 2.42 2.44
CA PHE A 132 -22.12 2.00 3.85
C PHE A 132 -23.50 1.52 4.30
N LYS A 133 -23.87 0.30 3.90
CA LYS A 133 -24.99 -0.44 4.48
C LYS A 133 -24.44 -1.41 5.52
N LEU A 134 -24.69 -1.14 6.80
CA LEU A 134 -24.51 -2.11 7.88
C LEU A 134 -25.33 -3.36 7.53
N ARG A 135 -24.68 -4.43 7.08
CA ARG A 135 -25.30 -5.75 7.04
C ARG A 135 -25.14 -6.34 8.44
N LEU A 136 -26.22 -6.28 9.23
CA LEU A 136 -26.40 -7.12 10.41
C LEU A 136 -26.39 -8.60 9.99
#